data_AF-A0A2T2YQU4-F1
#
_entry.id   AF-A0A2T2YQU4-F1
#
_cell.length_a   1.000
_cell.length_b   1.000
_cell.length_c   1.000
_cell.angle_alpha   90.00
_cell.angle_beta   90.00
_cell.angle_gamma   90.00
#
_symmetry.space_group_name_H-M   'P 1'
#
loop_
_entity.id
_entity.type
_entity.pdbx_description
1 polymer ?
#
loop_
_entity_poly.entity_id
_entity_poly.type
_entity_poly.pdbx_seq_one_letter_code
_entity_poly.pdbx_strand_id
1 'polypeptide(L)'
;MLLGGVGALVAVALAAGIGVWATQGNSGGTGPATTSASAAATTTAAAYTSVAQAREANPAFAGKTITMLDVTGEKTFGVFLGGTSPTQFLQDLGFVYNLQYPKNGDEPSPRPITDPYQDLKTSADSYILAVRSDPNAGGGGLLGLPYSITGAKATVIPVDDPAAVSALRNWSSASEQTLLSKLVPVLRKQIN
;
A
#
# COMPACT_ATOMS: atom_id res chain seq x y z
N MET A 1 3.71 -17.91 66.33
CA MET A 1 4.92 -18.25 65.56
C MET A 1 4.54 -18.31 64.08
N LEU A 2 5.36 -17.64 63.27
CA LEU A 2 5.64 -17.80 61.83
C LEU A 2 4.51 -17.85 60.77
N LEU A 3 4.65 -16.88 59.83
CA LEU A 3 4.56 -16.93 58.36
C LEU A 3 3.22 -17.35 57.72
N GLY A 4 2.65 -16.68 56.72
CA GLY A 4 3.17 -15.77 55.70
C GLY A 4 2.51 -16.13 54.36
N GLY A 5 2.20 -15.18 53.48
CA GLY A 5 1.86 -15.49 52.07
C GLY A 5 0.75 -14.68 51.39
N VAL A 6 1.14 -13.51 50.87
CA VAL A 6 0.81 -12.85 49.58
C VAL A 6 -0.28 -13.47 48.68
N GLY A 7 -1.13 -12.60 48.09
CA GLY A 7 -1.66 -12.84 46.74
C GLY A 7 -2.99 -12.17 46.41
N ALA A 8 -2.98 -10.87 46.08
CA ALA A 8 -4.12 -10.17 45.52
C ALA A 8 -4.20 -10.39 44.00
N LEU A 9 -5.32 -10.93 43.50
CA LEU A 9 -5.73 -10.78 42.09
C LEU A 9 -7.24 -10.56 42.04
N VAL A 10 -7.61 -9.33 41.68
CA VAL A 10 -8.99 -8.90 41.46
C VAL A 10 -9.38 -9.30 40.03
N ALA A 11 -10.29 -10.28 39.89
CA ALA A 11 -10.93 -10.60 38.62
C ALA A 11 -12.25 -9.80 38.52
N VAL A 12 -12.28 -8.78 37.66
CA VAL A 12 -13.48 -7.97 37.41
C VAL A 12 -14.31 -8.60 36.29
N ALA A 13 -15.46 -9.13 36.71
CA ALA A 13 -16.78 -9.20 36.08
C ALA A 13 -16.92 -9.53 34.58
N LEU A 14 -17.46 -10.73 34.30
CA LEU A 14 -18.24 -11.02 33.10
C LEU A 14 -19.56 -10.23 33.15
N ALA A 15 -19.82 -9.40 32.15
CA ALA A 15 -21.13 -8.80 31.91
C ALA A 15 -21.95 -9.69 30.96
N ALA A 16 -23.12 -10.09 31.45
CA ALA A 16 -24.16 -10.78 30.70
C ALA A 16 -24.86 -9.84 29.71
N GLY A 17 -25.21 -10.36 28.54
CA GLY A 17 -26.05 -9.69 27.54
C GLY A 17 -26.82 -10.73 26.73
N ILE A 18 -28.00 -11.09 27.22
CA ILE A 18 -29.01 -11.96 26.61
C ILE A 18 -29.91 -11.12 25.70
N GLY A 19 -30.12 -11.59 24.46
CA GLY A 19 -31.14 -11.08 23.55
C GLY A 19 -31.67 -12.23 22.69
N VAL A 20 -32.90 -12.65 22.96
CA VAL A 20 -33.65 -13.75 22.32
C VAL A 20 -34.74 -13.17 21.43
N TRP A 21 -34.91 -13.69 20.21
CA TRP A 21 -36.20 -13.95 19.53
C TRP A 21 -35.93 -14.77 18.25
N ALA A 22 -36.16 -16.09 18.14
CA ALA A 22 -37.39 -16.89 18.11
C ALA A 22 -38.32 -16.62 16.90
N THR A 23 -38.29 -17.46 15.86
CA THR A 23 -39.47 -18.26 15.43
C THR A 23 -39.06 -19.35 14.43
N GLN A 24 -39.74 -20.48 14.55
CA GLN A 24 -39.40 -21.82 14.09
C GLN A 24 -40.43 -22.25 13.01
N GLY A 25 -40.02 -22.99 11.98
CA GLY A 25 -40.96 -23.44 10.94
C GLY A 25 -40.38 -24.30 9.80
N ASN A 26 -39.90 -25.49 10.15
CA ASN A 26 -39.82 -26.74 9.36
C ASN A 26 -40.02 -26.68 7.82
N SER A 27 -38.98 -27.01 7.02
CA SER A 27 -38.98 -28.05 5.94
C SER A 27 -37.75 -27.91 5.00
N GLY A 28 -36.86 -28.92 4.99
CA GLY A 28 -36.07 -29.36 3.82
C GLY A 28 -34.87 -28.52 3.32
N GLY A 29 -33.69 -29.15 3.25
CA GLY A 29 -32.65 -28.84 2.23
C GLY A 29 -31.34 -28.18 2.70
N THR A 30 -30.25 -28.95 2.54
CA THR A 30 -28.86 -28.58 2.17
C THR A 30 -28.33 -27.14 2.41
N GLY A 31 -27.27 -27.00 3.24
CA GLY A 31 -26.41 -25.80 3.24
C GLY A 31 -25.36 -25.78 4.36
N PRO A 32 -24.12 -25.29 4.14
CA PRO A 32 -22.95 -25.56 4.98
C PRO A 32 -22.85 -24.64 6.21
N ALA A 33 -22.13 -25.14 7.23
CA ALA A 33 -21.75 -24.41 8.42
C ALA A 33 -20.93 -23.15 8.09
N THR A 34 -21.49 -21.98 8.37
CA THR A 34 -20.74 -20.73 8.46
C THR A 34 -20.38 -20.49 9.92
N THR A 35 -19.17 -20.90 10.30
CA THR A 35 -18.53 -20.41 11.53
C THR A 35 -18.25 -18.93 11.34
N SER A 36 -19.03 -18.09 12.02
CA SER A 36 -18.79 -16.65 12.12
C SER A 36 -17.50 -16.40 12.92
N ALA A 37 -16.37 -16.30 12.23
CA ALA A 37 -15.17 -15.73 12.79
C ALA A 37 -15.36 -14.20 12.85
N SER A 38 -15.53 -13.69 14.07
CA SER A 38 -15.41 -12.27 14.39
C SER A 38 -14.01 -11.82 14.00
N ALA A 39 -13.89 -11.16 12.85
CA ALA A 39 -12.67 -10.47 12.46
C ALA A 39 -12.62 -9.15 13.24
N ALA A 40 -11.63 -9.06 14.11
CA ALA A 40 -11.29 -7.89 14.90
C ALA A 40 -11.38 -6.61 14.07
N ALA A 41 -12.10 -5.62 14.60
CA ALA A 41 -12.09 -4.25 14.12
C ALA A 41 -10.68 -3.68 14.28
N THR A 42 -9.84 -3.95 13.28
CA THR A 42 -8.64 -3.17 13.04
C THR A 42 -9.13 -1.81 12.60
N THR A 43 -8.69 -0.74 13.25
CA THR A 43 -8.93 0.64 12.84
C THR A 43 -8.29 0.88 11.48
N THR A 44 -8.94 0.42 10.42
CA THR A 44 -8.60 0.73 9.04
C THR A 44 -8.83 2.22 8.89
N ALA A 45 -7.74 3.00 8.84
CA ALA A 45 -7.76 4.36 8.34
C ALA A 45 -8.66 4.37 7.10
N ALA A 46 -9.72 5.18 7.12
CA ALA A 46 -10.81 5.14 6.15
C ALA A 46 -10.29 4.80 4.74
N ALA A 47 -10.45 3.53 4.35
CA ALA A 47 -10.03 3.08 3.05
C ALA A 47 -10.97 3.78 2.07
N TYR A 48 -10.41 4.63 1.20
CA TYR A 48 -11.20 5.27 0.16
C TYR A 48 -11.91 4.17 -0.64
N THR A 49 -13.21 4.35 -0.88
CA THR A 49 -14.03 3.36 -1.60
C THR A 49 -13.87 3.50 -3.11
N SER A 50 -13.23 4.58 -3.57
CA SER A 50 -12.90 4.81 -4.98
C SER A 50 -11.69 5.76 -5.14
N VAL A 51 -11.05 5.70 -6.31
CA VAL A 51 -9.94 6.59 -6.68
C VAL A 51 -10.39 8.06 -6.76
N ALA A 52 -11.61 8.31 -7.25
CA ALA A 52 -12.19 9.65 -7.31
C ALA A 52 -12.32 10.27 -5.91
N GLN A 53 -12.80 9.49 -4.92
CA GLN A 53 -12.90 9.96 -3.53
C GLN A 53 -11.51 10.26 -2.94
N ALA A 54 -10.51 9.41 -3.22
CA ALA A 54 -9.14 9.64 -2.79
C ALA A 54 -8.56 10.91 -3.40
N ARG A 55 -8.81 11.18 -4.69
CA ARG A 55 -8.39 12.42 -5.37
C ARG A 55 -9.04 13.65 -4.74
N GLU A 56 -10.35 13.63 -4.54
CA GLU A 56 -11.10 14.76 -3.94
C GLU A 56 -10.64 15.06 -2.52
N ALA A 57 -10.34 14.02 -1.74
CA ALA A 57 -9.82 14.17 -0.38
C ALA A 57 -8.36 14.63 -0.33
N ASN A 58 -7.61 14.56 -1.44
CA ASN A 58 -6.18 14.88 -1.50
C ASN A 58 -5.86 15.78 -2.71
N PRO A 59 -6.32 17.04 -2.72
CA PRO A 59 -6.06 17.97 -3.83
C PRO A 59 -4.57 18.29 -4.01
N ALA A 60 -3.73 18.07 -2.99
CA ALA A 60 -2.28 18.28 -3.05
C ALA A 60 -1.57 17.37 -4.07
N PHE A 61 -2.19 16.27 -4.46
CA PHE A 61 -1.65 15.35 -5.48
C PHE A 61 -1.82 15.91 -6.90
N ALA A 62 -2.78 16.82 -7.11
CA ALA A 62 -3.14 17.32 -8.43
C ALA A 62 -1.96 18.03 -9.10
N GLY A 63 -1.61 17.58 -10.31
CA GLY A 63 -0.57 18.22 -11.13
C GLY A 63 0.87 17.92 -10.70
N LYS A 64 1.07 17.08 -9.67
CA LYS A 64 2.41 16.66 -9.26
C LYS A 64 2.93 15.55 -10.16
N THR A 65 4.17 15.66 -10.61
CA THR A 65 4.79 14.62 -11.43
C THR A 65 5.21 13.45 -10.54
N ILE A 66 4.84 12.22 -10.91
CA ILE A 66 5.25 11.00 -10.22
C ILE A 66 5.92 10.01 -11.17
N THR A 67 7.01 9.41 -10.71
CA THR A 67 7.71 8.31 -11.38
C THR A 67 7.69 7.11 -10.47
N MET A 68 7.45 5.92 -11.00
CA MET A 68 7.40 4.71 -10.18
C MET A 68 8.54 3.78 -10.56
N LEU A 69 9.27 3.31 -9.56
CA LEU A 69 10.42 2.45 -9.67
C LEU A 69 10.16 1.16 -8.91
N ASP A 70 10.55 0.04 -9.48
CA ASP A 70 10.57 -1.26 -8.84
C ASP A 70 11.99 -1.57 -8.36
N VAL A 71 12.22 -1.70 -7.06
CA VAL A 71 13.53 -2.02 -6.49
C VAL A 71 13.48 -3.44 -5.95
N THR A 72 14.20 -4.34 -6.62
CA THR A 72 14.26 -5.76 -6.26
C THR A 72 15.52 -6.12 -5.48
N GLY A 73 16.57 -5.30 -5.58
CA GLY A 73 17.81 -5.48 -4.83
C GLY A 73 18.67 -4.21 -4.81
N GLU A 74 19.83 -4.27 -4.16
CA GLU A 74 20.69 -3.10 -3.87
C GLU A 74 21.15 -2.32 -5.12
N LYS A 75 21.24 -2.99 -6.27
CA LYS A 75 21.65 -2.39 -7.55
C LYS A 75 20.73 -2.76 -8.71
N THR A 76 19.59 -3.37 -8.41
CA THR A 76 18.65 -3.84 -9.43
C THR A 76 17.32 -3.15 -9.22
N PHE A 77 16.99 -2.28 -10.17
CA PHE A 77 15.72 -1.60 -10.19
C PHE A 77 15.17 -1.53 -11.62
N GLY A 78 13.85 -1.45 -11.74
CA GLY A 78 13.14 -1.20 -12.98
C GLY A 78 12.32 0.07 -12.89
N VAL A 79 12.05 0.69 -14.03
CA VAL A 79 11.13 1.84 -14.11
C VAL A 79 9.82 1.33 -14.68
N PHE A 80 8.71 1.63 -14.00
CA PHE A 80 7.40 1.36 -14.59
C PHE A 80 7.22 2.28 -15.80
N LEU A 81 6.65 1.77 -16.88
CA LEU A 81 6.40 2.58 -18.06
C LEU A 81 5.00 3.20 -17.99
N GLY A 82 4.88 4.44 -18.46
CA GLY A 82 3.60 5.14 -18.53
C GLY A 82 2.61 4.44 -19.46
N GLY A 83 1.32 4.52 -19.13
CA GLY A 83 0.26 3.82 -19.88
C GLY A 83 0.04 2.37 -19.45
N THR A 84 0.57 2.00 -18.29
CA THR A 84 0.25 0.72 -17.60
C THR A 84 -0.80 0.95 -16.53
N SER A 85 -1.60 -0.08 -16.20
CA SER A 85 -2.65 0.00 -15.18
C SER A 85 -2.23 0.63 -13.85
N PRO A 86 -1.07 0.29 -13.24
CA PRO A 86 -0.64 0.94 -12.01
C PRO A 86 -0.26 2.42 -12.20
N THR A 87 0.27 2.81 -13.36
CA THR A 87 0.54 4.24 -13.65
C THR A 87 -0.73 5.03 -13.91
N GLN A 88 -1.75 4.40 -14.51
CA GLN A 88 -3.04 5.01 -14.75
C GLN A 88 -3.79 5.26 -13.44
N PHE A 89 -3.72 4.33 -12.47
CA PHE A 89 -4.24 4.56 -11.11
C PHE A 89 -3.65 5.81 -10.45
N LEU A 90 -2.34 6.05 -10.59
CA LEU A 90 -1.71 7.28 -10.07
C LEU A 90 -2.22 8.53 -10.82
N GLN A 91 -2.44 8.42 -12.12
CA GLN A 91 -3.03 9.50 -12.91
C GLN A 91 -4.47 9.80 -12.50
N ASP A 92 -5.27 8.77 -12.24
CA ASP A 92 -6.65 8.90 -11.77
C ASP A 92 -6.74 9.54 -10.37
N LEU A 93 -5.72 9.31 -9.52
CA LEU A 93 -5.54 10.03 -8.26
C LEU A 93 -5.21 11.52 -8.43
N GLY A 94 -4.85 11.96 -9.63
CA GLY A 94 -4.54 13.35 -9.96
C GLY A 94 -3.06 13.64 -10.24
N PHE A 95 -2.18 12.63 -10.15
CA PHE A 95 -0.77 12.81 -10.49
C PHE A 95 -0.56 12.90 -12.00
N VAL A 96 0.53 13.52 -12.41
CA VAL A 96 1.00 13.48 -13.79
C VAL A 96 2.12 12.44 -13.87
N TYR A 97 1.92 11.39 -14.66
CA TYR A 97 3.00 10.41 -14.84
C TYR A 97 4.15 11.01 -15.65
N ASN A 98 5.38 10.65 -15.30
CA ASN A 98 6.57 11.16 -15.97
C ASN A 98 6.62 10.76 -17.46
N LEU A 99 6.54 11.78 -18.33
CA LEU A 99 6.54 11.61 -19.79
C LEU A 99 7.90 11.18 -20.36
N GLN A 100 8.97 11.16 -19.56
CA GLN A 100 10.29 10.68 -19.96
C GLN A 100 10.37 9.15 -20.03
N TYR A 101 9.40 8.44 -19.44
CA TYR A 101 9.33 6.98 -19.44
C TYR A 101 8.05 6.47 -20.13
N PRO A 102 7.81 6.81 -21.41
CA PRO A 102 6.67 6.28 -22.13
C PRO A 102 6.86 4.78 -22.42
N LYS A 103 5.75 4.04 -22.43
CA LYS A 103 5.75 2.68 -22.97
C LYS A 103 5.92 2.74 -24.50
N ASN A 104 6.97 2.09 -25.00
CA ASN A 104 7.23 1.98 -26.43
C ASN A 104 6.80 0.59 -26.92
N GLY A 105 5.73 0.53 -27.72
CA GLY A 105 5.19 -0.74 -28.23
C GLY A 105 4.80 -1.71 -27.11
N ASP A 106 5.25 -2.96 -27.22
CA ASP A 106 4.95 -4.05 -26.27
C ASP A 106 6.09 -4.34 -25.29
N GLU A 107 6.90 -3.34 -24.96
CA GLU A 107 7.99 -3.53 -24.00
C GLU A 107 7.47 -3.97 -22.62
N PRO A 108 8.14 -4.94 -21.96
CA PRO A 108 7.80 -5.32 -20.60
C PRO A 108 7.94 -4.15 -19.63
N SER A 109 6.93 -4.00 -18.77
CA SER A 109 6.96 -3.08 -17.63
C SER A 109 6.91 -3.92 -16.35
N PRO A 110 7.82 -3.70 -15.38
CA PRO A 110 8.85 -2.65 -15.33
C PRO A 110 10.02 -2.85 -16.31
N ARG A 111 10.53 -1.76 -16.90
CA ARG A 111 11.75 -1.76 -17.72
C ARG A 111 12.97 -1.86 -16.81
N PRO A 112 13.77 -2.94 -16.85
CA PRO A 112 14.94 -3.06 -15.99
C PRO A 112 15.99 -2.02 -16.36
N ILE A 113 16.51 -1.30 -15.36
CA ILE A 113 17.70 -0.47 -15.52
C ILE A 113 18.88 -1.29 -15.01
N THR A 114 19.78 -1.64 -15.94
CA THR A 114 20.99 -2.39 -15.65
C THR A 114 22.16 -1.49 -15.24
N ASP A 115 22.07 -0.19 -15.52
CA ASP A 115 23.07 0.80 -15.12
C ASP A 115 22.67 1.46 -13.78
N PRO A 116 23.33 1.13 -12.67
CA PRO A 116 23.01 1.67 -11.36
C PRO A 116 23.39 3.15 -11.19
N TYR A 117 24.07 3.75 -12.18
CA TYR A 117 24.42 5.17 -12.23
C TYR A 117 23.60 5.94 -13.25
N GLN A 118 22.63 5.31 -13.91
CA GLN A 118 21.80 6.02 -14.86
C GLN A 118 21.05 7.14 -14.14
N ASP A 119 21.14 8.35 -14.68
CA ASP A 119 20.46 9.51 -14.13
C ASP A 119 18.96 9.35 -14.35
N LEU A 120 18.19 9.37 -13.25
CA LEU A 120 16.75 9.31 -13.34
C LEU A 120 16.24 10.64 -13.87
N LYS A 121 15.58 10.61 -15.03
CA LYS A 121 15.00 11.78 -15.68
C LYS A 121 13.78 12.27 -14.90
N THR A 122 14.04 12.89 -13.76
CA THR A 122 13.05 13.36 -12.78
C THR A 122 13.34 14.81 -12.45
N SER A 123 12.28 15.62 -12.29
CA SER A 123 12.40 17.03 -11.93
C SER A 123 12.51 17.19 -10.41
N ALA A 124 13.05 18.32 -9.93
CA ALA A 124 13.16 18.59 -8.50
C ALA A 124 11.80 18.57 -7.78
N ASP A 125 10.75 19.09 -8.43
CA ASP A 125 9.37 19.13 -7.91
C ASP A 125 8.58 17.84 -8.17
N SER A 126 9.25 16.74 -8.55
CA SER A 126 8.62 15.46 -8.81
C SER A 126 8.80 14.47 -7.65
N TYR A 127 8.00 13.42 -7.67
CA TYR A 127 8.02 12.35 -6.68
C TYR A 127 8.47 11.05 -7.33
N ILE A 128 9.31 10.31 -6.62
CA ILE A 128 9.72 8.96 -7.01
C ILE A 128 9.07 7.99 -6.03
N LEU A 129 8.22 7.12 -6.54
CA LEU A 129 7.68 6.01 -5.79
C LEU A 129 8.60 4.81 -5.92
N ALA A 130 9.37 4.51 -4.88
CA ALA A 130 10.28 3.38 -4.86
C ALA A 130 9.58 2.16 -4.25
N VAL A 131 9.07 1.27 -5.10
CA VAL A 131 8.42 0.01 -4.72
C VAL A 131 9.49 -1.00 -4.36
N ARG A 132 9.66 -1.27 -3.07
CA ARG A 132 10.78 -2.05 -2.55
C ARG A 132 10.34 -3.45 -2.18
N SER A 133 11.05 -4.44 -2.71
CA SER A 133 10.98 -5.83 -2.25
C SER A 133 12.34 -6.37 -1.85
N ASP A 134 13.33 -5.49 -1.68
CA ASP A 134 14.68 -5.86 -1.27
C ASP A 134 14.70 -6.31 0.20
N PRO A 135 15.74 -7.02 0.68
CA PRO A 135 15.81 -7.47 2.07
C PRO A 135 15.85 -6.34 3.11
N ASN A 136 16.11 -5.10 2.70
CA ASN A 136 16.02 -3.92 3.57
C ASN A 136 14.64 -3.22 3.48
N ALA A 137 13.70 -3.77 2.72
CA ALA A 137 12.31 -3.30 2.68
C ALA A 137 11.62 -3.53 4.03
N GLY A 138 10.79 -2.58 4.44
CA GLY A 138 10.02 -2.61 5.70
C GLY A 138 10.55 -1.66 6.77
N GLY A 139 11.74 -1.09 6.56
CA GLY A 139 12.35 -0.10 7.45
C GLY A 139 11.96 1.35 7.18
N GLY A 140 11.24 1.66 6.08
CA GLY A 140 10.83 3.02 5.71
C GLY A 140 11.97 4.00 5.40
N GLY A 141 13.23 3.53 5.47
CA GLY A 141 14.43 4.34 5.28
C GLY A 141 14.98 4.23 3.85
N LEU A 142 15.80 5.21 3.46
CA LEU A 142 16.48 5.23 2.16
C LEU A 142 17.75 4.34 2.12
N LEU A 143 18.07 3.68 3.24
CA LEU A 143 19.21 2.77 3.35
C LEU A 143 18.95 1.52 2.48
N GLY A 144 19.89 1.25 1.57
CA GLY A 144 19.81 0.15 0.60
C GLY A 144 19.25 0.55 -0.77
N LEU A 145 18.80 1.80 -0.94
CA LEU A 145 18.44 2.31 -2.26
C LEU A 145 19.69 2.66 -3.09
N PRO A 146 19.70 2.35 -4.39
CA PRO A 146 20.72 2.81 -5.32
C PRO A 146 20.94 4.33 -5.24
N TYR A 147 22.20 4.76 -5.41
CA TYR A 147 22.55 6.18 -5.36
C TYR A 147 21.80 7.01 -6.42
N SER A 148 21.49 6.44 -7.59
CA SER A 148 20.65 7.11 -8.59
C SER A 148 19.25 7.47 -8.08
N ILE A 149 18.70 6.72 -7.12
CA ILE A 149 17.39 7.00 -6.50
C ILE A 149 17.57 8.01 -5.37
N THR A 150 18.51 7.78 -4.44
CA THR A 150 18.70 8.66 -3.28
C THR A 150 19.31 10.02 -3.62
N GLY A 151 20.08 10.09 -4.71
CA GLY A 151 20.68 11.31 -5.24
C GLY A 151 19.79 12.05 -6.25
N ALA A 152 18.62 11.50 -6.58
CA ALA A 152 17.66 12.15 -7.46
C ALA A 152 17.21 13.48 -6.87
N LYS A 153 16.87 14.44 -7.73
CA LYS A 153 16.33 15.74 -7.30
C LYS A 153 14.89 15.62 -6.77
N ALA A 154 14.22 14.53 -7.11
CA ALA A 154 12.84 14.26 -6.74
C ALA A 154 12.70 13.74 -5.30
N THR A 155 11.52 13.94 -4.71
CA THR A 155 11.21 13.41 -3.39
C THR A 155 10.94 11.90 -3.48
N VAL A 156 11.77 11.10 -2.83
CA VAL A 156 11.65 9.63 -2.84
C VAL A 156 10.69 9.16 -1.75
N ILE A 157 9.66 8.44 -2.15
CA ILE A 157 8.66 7.82 -1.28
C ILE A 157 8.86 6.29 -1.36
N PRO A 158 9.47 5.67 -0.35
CA PRO A 158 9.60 4.22 -0.30
C PRO A 158 8.24 3.56 -0.01
N VAL A 159 7.90 2.56 -0.82
CA VAL A 159 6.73 1.69 -0.65
C VAL A 159 7.25 0.31 -0.29
N ASP A 160 7.21 0.03 1.01
CA ASP A 160 7.72 -1.21 1.60
C ASP A 160 6.61 -2.22 1.95
N ASP A 161 5.33 -1.84 1.82
CA ASP A 161 4.22 -2.70 2.19
C ASP A 161 4.11 -3.87 1.18
N PRO A 162 4.21 -5.14 1.61
CA PRO A 162 4.25 -6.27 0.70
C PRO A 162 2.94 -6.45 -0.08
N ALA A 163 1.81 -6.03 0.48
CA ALA A 163 0.53 -6.08 -0.23
C ALA A 163 0.47 -5.01 -1.33
N ALA A 164 0.95 -3.79 -1.07
CA ALA A 164 1.07 -2.74 -2.07
C ALA A 164 2.06 -3.11 -3.19
N VAL A 165 3.24 -3.63 -2.83
CA VAL A 165 4.26 -4.11 -3.79
C VAL A 165 3.69 -5.22 -4.68
N SER A 166 3.03 -6.22 -4.07
CA SER A 166 2.40 -7.31 -4.81
C SER A 166 1.28 -6.81 -5.72
N ALA A 167 0.47 -5.86 -5.26
CA ALA A 167 -0.62 -5.27 -6.05
C ALA A 167 -0.11 -4.48 -7.27
N LEU A 168 1.06 -3.83 -7.16
CA LEU A 168 1.70 -3.08 -8.25
C LEU A 168 2.37 -3.99 -9.27
N ARG A 169 3.02 -5.07 -8.82
CA ARG A 169 3.66 -6.05 -9.71
C ARG A 169 2.67 -6.98 -10.39
N ASN A 170 1.65 -7.42 -9.65
CA ASN A 170 0.60 -8.30 -10.14
C ASN A 170 -0.73 -7.55 -10.12
N TRP A 171 -0.99 -6.79 -11.18
CA TRP A 171 -2.22 -6.00 -11.26
C TRP A 171 -3.45 -6.92 -11.35
N SER A 172 -4.42 -6.67 -10.48
CA SER A 172 -5.70 -7.38 -10.38
C SER A 172 -6.81 -6.40 -10.03
N SER A 173 -8.07 -6.85 -10.10
CA SER A 173 -9.21 -6.03 -9.67
C SER A 173 -9.17 -5.64 -8.18
N ALA A 174 -8.46 -6.40 -7.34
CA ALA A 174 -8.26 -6.08 -5.92
C ALA A 174 -7.07 -5.13 -5.68
N SER A 175 -6.21 -4.92 -6.68
CA SER A 175 -5.00 -4.09 -6.54
C SER A 175 -5.35 -2.63 -6.24
N GLU A 176 -6.35 -2.08 -6.92
CA GLU A 176 -6.80 -0.70 -6.69
C GLU A 176 -7.22 -0.48 -5.25
N GLN A 177 -8.09 -1.34 -4.71
CA GLN A 177 -8.57 -1.22 -3.33
C GLN A 177 -7.43 -1.37 -2.31
N THR A 178 -6.48 -2.26 -2.61
CA THR A 178 -5.28 -2.45 -1.78
C THR A 178 -4.44 -1.17 -1.75
N LEU A 179 -4.20 -0.55 -2.90
CA LEU A 179 -3.43 0.70 -2.99
C LEU A 179 -4.17 1.88 -2.36
N LEU A 180 -5.49 1.98 -2.51
CA LEU A 180 -6.28 3.00 -1.81
C LEU A 180 -6.13 2.90 -0.29
N SER A 181 -6.07 1.68 0.24
CA SER A 181 -5.98 1.43 1.68
C SER A 181 -4.56 1.57 2.24
N LYS A 182 -3.54 1.20 1.45
CA LYS A 182 -2.15 1.10 1.91
C LYS A 182 -1.25 2.21 1.38
N LEU A 183 -1.39 2.57 0.10
CA LEU A 183 -0.52 3.52 -0.57
C LEU A 183 -0.96 4.98 -0.34
N VAL A 184 -2.26 5.28 -0.47
CA VAL A 184 -2.76 6.67 -0.36
C VAL A 184 -2.42 7.32 1.00
N PRO A 185 -2.56 6.62 2.16
CA PRO A 185 -2.16 7.21 3.43
C PRO A 185 -0.66 7.52 3.53
N VAL A 186 0.20 6.76 2.84
CA VAL A 186 1.65 7.01 2.77
C VAL A 186 1.92 8.23 1.91
N LEU A 187 1.31 8.31 0.73
CA LEU A 187 1.42 9.46 -0.17
C LEU A 187 0.98 10.76 0.52
N ARG A 188 -0.15 10.74 1.23
CA ARG A 188 -0.66 11.90 1.97
C ARG A 188 0.26 12.37 3.09
N LYS A 189 1.01 11.46 3.72
CA LYS A 189 1.98 11.84 4.76
C LYS A 189 3.22 12.53 4.18
N GLN A 190 3.58 12.20 2.95
CA GLN A 190 4.78 12.72 2.28
C GLN A 190 4.48 13.97 1.45
N ILE A 191 3.26 14.09 0.93
CA ILE A 191 2.81 15.19 0.09
C ILE A 191 1.82 16.00 0.92
N ASN A 192 2.26 17.18 1.36
CA ASN A 192 1.51 18.04 2.25
C ASN A 192 1.21 19.39 1.61
#